data_AF-A0ABD6BP65-F1
#
_entry.id   AF-A0ABD6BP65-F1
#
_cell.length_a   1.000
_cell.length_b   1.000
_cell.length_c   1.000
_cell.angle_alpha   90.00
_cell.angle_beta   90.00
_cell.angle_gamma   90.00
#
_symmetry.space_group_name_H-M   'P 1'
#
loop_
_entity.id
_entity.type
_entity.pdbx_description
1 polymer ?
#
loop_
_entity_poly.entity_id
_entity_poly.type
_entity_poly.pdbx_seq_one_letter_code
_entity_poly.pdbx_strand_id
1 'polypeptide(L)'
;MSTEETASDITAGTYRALCKHGYAEVTMEDIAAETDRSKSALHYHYDSKHDLLVSFFDGLLEQFTDRLDAVEGETAHDRLLDLIDTILFPPDDAHPDRQFQTAVLELKAQGPYDEAFRRHLQDHDRTLRTHVEEHLADGVESGEFREDLDIEASADFLVTVFNGAQTRSVAVGRPIEESRETLAAHIDSMIVADGGCE
;
A
#
# COMPACT_ATOMS: atom_id res chain seq x y z
N MET A 1 -2.07 -27.40 14.02
CA MET A 1 -1.81 -26.09 13.43
C MET A 1 -2.40 -25.04 14.32
N SER A 2 -1.65 -23.99 14.62
CA SER A 2 -2.13 -22.80 15.31
C SER A 2 -3.19 -22.07 14.48
N THR A 3 -4.02 -21.24 15.11
CA THR A 3 -4.93 -20.31 14.42
C THR A 3 -4.15 -19.37 13.50
N GLU A 4 -2.93 -18.98 13.89
CA GLU A 4 -2.03 -18.11 13.09
C GLU A 4 -1.50 -18.81 11.84
N GLU A 5 -1.05 -20.07 11.96
CA GLU A 5 -0.63 -20.88 10.80
C GLU A 5 -1.79 -21.11 9.82
N THR A 6 -3.02 -21.14 10.34
CA THR A 6 -4.23 -21.28 9.54
C THR A 6 -4.57 -19.99 8.79
N ALA A 7 -4.50 -18.84 9.46
CA ALA A 7 -4.71 -17.54 8.82
C ALA A 7 -3.64 -17.26 7.75
N SER A 8 -2.37 -17.57 8.03
CA SER A 8 -1.26 -17.39 7.10
C SER A 8 -1.43 -18.21 5.80
N ASP A 9 -1.83 -19.48 5.90
CA ASP A 9 -2.10 -20.34 4.74
C ASP A 9 -3.27 -19.79 3.89
N ILE A 10 -4.37 -19.39 4.52
CA ILE A 10 -5.54 -18.84 3.82
C ILE A 10 -5.17 -17.53 3.10
N THR A 11 -4.43 -16.64 3.74
CA THR A 11 -3.96 -15.39 3.12
C THR A 11 -3.08 -15.69 1.90
N ALA A 12 -2.10 -16.58 2.04
CA ALA A 12 -1.20 -16.94 0.93
C ALA A 12 -1.93 -17.64 -0.23
N GLY A 13 -2.91 -18.50 0.06
CA GLY A 13 -3.74 -19.13 -0.98
C GLY A 13 -4.67 -18.15 -1.67
N THR A 14 -5.26 -17.21 -0.92
CA THR A 14 -6.10 -16.13 -1.46
C THR A 14 -5.31 -15.22 -2.39
N TYR A 15 -4.08 -14.86 -2.01
CA TYR A 15 -3.13 -14.15 -2.86
C TYR A 15 -2.95 -14.87 -4.21
N ARG A 16 -2.59 -16.16 -4.18
CA ARG A 16 -2.36 -16.96 -5.39
C ARG A 16 -3.61 -17.08 -6.27
N ALA A 17 -4.77 -17.27 -5.66
CA ALA A 17 -6.03 -17.36 -6.38
C ALA A 17 -6.38 -16.02 -7.07
N LEU A 18 -6.17 -14.89 -6.39
CA LEU A 18 -6.36 -13.56 -6.98
C LEU A 18 -5.41 -13.28 -8.14
N CYS A 19 -4.13 -13.68 -8.04
CA CYS A 19 -3.19 -13.57 -9.17
C CYS A 19 -3.66 -14.38 -10.40
N LYS A 20 -4.28 -15.54 -10.18
CA LYS A 20 -4.72 -16.44 -11.26
C LYS A 20 -6.06 -16.03 -11.88
N HIS A 21 -6.99 -15.54 -11.08
CA HIS A 21 -8.39 -15.38 -11.46
C HIS A 21 -8.90 -13.93 -11.44
N GLY A 22 -8.21 -13.03 -10.75
CA GLY A 22 -8.70 -11.66 -10.48
C GLY A 22 -9.84 -11.64 -9.46
N TYR A 23 -10.22 -10.45 -9.00
CA TYR A 23 -11.25 -10.27 -7.97
C TYR A 23 -12.64 -10.73 -8.44
N ALA A 24 -12.99 -10.41 -9.68
CA ALA A 24 -14.33 -10.63 -10.21
C ALA A 24 -14.66 -12.13 -10.31
N GLU A 25 -13.75 -12.91 -10.91
CA GLU A 25 -13.99 -14.31 -11.27
C GLU A 25 -13.55 -15.30 -10.19
N VAL A 26 -12.71 -14.91 -9.22
CA VAL A 26 -12.28 -15.83 -8.17
C VAL A 26 -13.48 -16.37 -7.37
N THR A 27 -13.44 -17.66 -7.05
CA THR A 27 -14.44 -18.34 -6.24
C THR A 27 -13.83 -18.90 -4.95
N MET A 28 -14.68 -19.28 -4.00
CA MET A 28 -14.25 -20.02 -2.79
C MET A 28 -13.58 -21.35 -3.11
N GLU A 29 -13.87 -21.93 -4.28
CA GLU A 29 -13.27 -23.19 -4.72
C GLU A 29 -11.86 -22.98 -5.25
N ASP A 30 -11.64 -21.91 -6.02
CA ASP A 30 -10.31 -21.52 -6.48
C ASP A 30 -9.39 -21.20 -5.30
N ILE A 31 -9.91 -20.47 -4.29
CA ILE A 31 -9.15 -20.17 -3.07
C ILE A 31 -8.81 -21.47 -2.32
N ALA A 32 -9.78 -22.36 -2.12
CA ALA A 32 -9.52 -23.64 -1.46
C ALA A 32 -8.45 -24.47 -2.18
N ALA A 33 -8.47 -24.49 -3.53
CA ALA A 33 -7.50 -25.21 -4.34
C ALA A 33 -6.06 -24.67 -4.20
N GLU A 34 -5.91 -23.41 -3.76
CA GLU A 34 -4.61 -22.78 -3.50
C GLU A 34 -4.20 -22.85 -2.03
N THR A 35 -4.97 -23.49 -1.15
CA THR A 35 -4.67 -23.64 0.29
C THR A 35 -4.54 -25.11 0.67
N ASP A 36 -3.99 -25.39 1.85
CA ASP A 36 -4.05 -26.75 2.44
C ASP A 36 -5.45 -27.07 3.02
N ARG A 37 -6.46 -26.24 2.75
CA ARG A 37 -7.79 -26.30 3.35
C ARG A 37 -8.85 -26.71 2.33
N SER A 38 -9.78 -27.54 2.80
CA SER A 38 -11.00 -27.80 2.04
C SER A 38 -11.90 -26.56 2.00
N LYS A 39 -12.71 -26.44 0.94
CA LYS A 39 -13.76 -25.42 0.83
C LYS A 39 -14.69 -25.38 2.05
N SER A 40 -15.02 -26.54 2.62
CA SER A 40 -15.82 -26.62 3.85
C SER A 40 -15.11 -26.04 5.07
N ALA A 41 -13.77 -26.15 5.14
CA ALA A 41 -12.99 -25.52 6.21
C ALA A 41 -12.90 -24.00 6.02
N LEU A 42 -12.82 -23.49 4.78
CA LEU A 42 -12.92 -22.05 4.54
C LEU A 42 -14.28 -21.49 4.98
N HIS A 43 -15.37 -22.20 4.66
CA HIS A 43 -16.71 -21.81 5.11
C HIS A 43 -16.93 -21.87 6.63
N TYR A 44 -16.07 -22.58 7.36
CA TYR A 44 -16.10 -22.53 8.82
C TYR A 44 -15.57 -21.21 9.38
N HIS A 45 -14.65 -20.56 8.66
CA HIS A 45 -14.04 -19.29 9.06
C HIS A 45 -14.69 -18.07 8.40
N TYR A 46 -15.26 -18.24 7.21
CA TYR A 46 -15.84 -17.15 6.41
C TYR A 46 -17.19 -17.55 5.83
N ASP A 47 -18.22 -16.74 6.09
CA ASP A 47 -19.58 -17.03 5.62
C ASP A 47 -19.69 -16.94 4.09
N SER A 48 -18.88 -16.07 3.45
CA SER A 48 -18.89 -15.87 2.00
C SER A 48 -17.52 -15.54 1.41
N LYS A 49 -17.43 -15.57 0.07
CA LYS A 49 -16.28 -15.01 -0.68
C LYS A 49 -16.00 -13.57 -0.26
N HIS A 50 -17.07 -12.79 -0.10
CA HIS A 50 -16.97 -11.38 0.24
C HIS A 50 -16.28 -11.21 1.60
N ASP A 51 -16.73 -11.92 2.65
CA ASP A 51 -16.16 -11.81 4.00
C ASP A 51 -14.68 -12.24 4.02
N LEU A 52 -14.33 -13.29 3.28
CA LEU A 52 -12.94 -13.72 3.12
C LEU A 52 -12.10 -12.65 2.45
N LEU A 53 -12.57 -12.07 1.34
CA LEU A 53 -11.83 -11.04 0.60
C LEU A 53 -11.72 -9.72 1.38
N VAL A 54 -12.73 -9.36 2.18
CA VAL A 54 -12.65 -8.21 3.10
C VAL A 54 -11.57 -8.44 4.15
N SER A 55 -11.60 -9.61 4.82
CA SER A 55 -10.59 -9.96 5.83
C SER A 55 -9.18 -10.06 5.25
N PHE A 56 -9.05 -10.61 4.03
CA PHE A 56 -7.79 -10.64 3.31
C PHE A 56 -7.28 -9.24 3.00
N PHE A 57 -8.17 -8.36 2.51
CA PHE A 57 -7.80 -6.98 2.17
C PHE A 57 -7.40 -6.17 3.40
N ASP A 58 -8.07 -6.35 4.54
CA ASP A 58 -7.67 -5.76 5.81
C ASP A 58 -6.25 -6.14 6.19
N GLY A 59 -5.93 -7.45 6.19
CA GLY A 59 -4.59 -7.94 6.47
C GLY A 59 -3.52 -7.48 5.47
N LEU A 60 -3.89 -7.19 4.21
CA LEU A 60 -2.96 -6.57 3.26
C LEU A 60 -2.63 -5.12 3.62
N LEU A 61 -3.60 -4.36 4.12
CA LEU A 61 -3.42 -2.98 4.52
C LEU A 61 -2.67 -2.89 5.86
N GLU A 62 -2.89 -3.82 6.78
CA GLU A 62 -2.08 -3.97 8.01
C GLU A 62 -0.61 -4.22 7.67
N GLN A 63 -0.32 -5.22 6.83
CA GLN A 63 1.05 -5.48 6.36
C GLN A 63 1.67 -4.30 5.60
N PHE A 64 0.86 -3.45 4.98
CA PHE A 64 1.35 -2.21 4.39
C PHE A 64 1.74 -1.21 5.47
N THR A 65 0.89 -0.99 6.47
CA THR A 65 1.19 -0.11 7.61
C THR A 65 2.45 -0.55 8.35
N ASP A 66 2.59 -1.85 8.64
CA ASP A 66 3.78 -2.39 9.32
C ASP A 66 5.09 -2.09 8.56
N ARG A 67 5.02 -2.00 7.22
CA ARG A 67 6.17 -1.61 6.39
C ARG A 67 6.47 -0.12 6.46
N LEU A 68 5.47 0.74 6.61
CA LEU A 68 5.68 2.17 6.82
C LEU A 68 6.36 2.41 8.17
N ASP A 69 5.93 1.69 9.21
CA ASP A 69 6.52 1.74 10.55
C ASP A 69 7.99 1.29 10.60
N ALA A 70 8.39 0.45 9.65
CA ALA A 70 9.74 -0.11 9.54
C ALA A 70 10.72 0.77 8.73
N VAL A 71 10.27 1.91 8.21
CA VAL A 71 11.13 2.83 7.45
C VAL A 71 12.23 3.40 8.35
N GLU A 72 13.46 3.28 7.88
CA GLU A 72 14.65 3.76 8.58
C GLU A 72 15.43 4.74 7.69
N GLY A 73 16.15 5.68 8.30
CA GLY A 73 16.96 6.63 7.56
C GLY A 73 17.68 7.60 8.49
N GLU A 74 18.87 8.04 8.07
CA GLU A 74 19.72 8.93 8.85
C GLU A 74 19.16 10.35 8.91
N THR A 75 18.64 10.84 7.78
CA THR A 75 18.04 12.16 7.62
C THR A 75 16.53 12.06 7.40
N ALA A 76 15.78 13.14 7.65
CA ALA A 76 14.35 13.19 7.35
C ALA A 76 14.10 13.08 5.83
N HIS A 77 14.98 13.64 5.02
CA HIS A 77 14.98 13.47 3.57
C HIS A 77 15.12 11.99 3.15
N ASP A 78 16.12 11.29 3.69
CA ASP A 78 16.35 9.87 3.38
C ASP A 78 15.17 9.01 3.83
N ARG A 79 14.62 9.26 5.02
CA ARG A 79 13.43 8.55 5.51
C ARG A 79 12.22 8.73 4.59
N LEU A 80 12.00 9.95 4.08
CA LEU A 80 10.88 10.19 3.18
C LEU A 80 11.09 9.53 1.81
N LEU A 81 12.32 9.49 1.29
CA LEU A 81 12.63 8.75 0.07
C LEU A 81 12.46 7.23 0.25
N ASP A 82 12.92 6.68 1.37
CA ASP A 82 12.77 5.26 1.70
C ASP A 82 11.30 4.87 1.91
N LEU A 83 10.49 5.76 2.50
CA LEU A 83 9.04 5.59 2.57
C LEU A 83 8.42 5.50 1.17
N ILE A 84 8.78 6.41 0.26
CA ILE A 84 8.29 6.38 -1.13
C ILE A 84 8.74 5.10 -1.84
N ASP A 85 9.98 4.66 -1.65
CA ASP A 85 10.49 3.45 -2.26
C ASP A 85 9.78 2.20 -1.69
N THR A 86 9.59 2.12 -0.38
CA THR A 86 8.83 1.04 0.29
C THR A 86 7.39 0.93 -0.24
N ILE A 87 6.79 2.09 -0.54
CA ILE A 87 5.43 2.20 -1.04
C ILE A 87 5.32 1.79 -2.52
N LEU A 88 6.25 2.25 -3.37
CA LEU A 88 6.22 2.02 -4.82
C LEU A 88 6.82 0.67 -5.23
N PHE A 89 7.82 0.21 -4.49
CA PHE A 89 8.61 -0.99 -4.73
C PHE A 89 8.61 -1.86 -3.45
N PRO A 90 7.46 -2.46 -3.11
CA PRO A 90 7.42 -3.40 -1.99
C PRO A 90 8.48 -4.51 -2.20
N PRO A 91 9.13 -5.01 -1.14
CA PRO A 91 10.29 -5.92 -1.24
C PRO A 91 10.04 -7.19 -2.07
N ASP A 92 11.11 -7.86 -2.53
CA ASP A 92 11.10 -9.00 -3.47
C ASP A 92 10.20 -10.19 -3.05
N ASP A 93 10.04 -10.43 -1.75
CA ASP A 93 9.15 -11.45 -1.17
C ASP A 93 7.68 -11.01 -1.17
N ALA A 94 7.44 -9.69 -1.18
CA ALA A 94 6.16 -9.05 -1.34
C ALA A 94 5.88 -8.65 -2.80
N HIS A 95 6.83 -8.82 -3.74
CA HIS A 95 6.72 -8.38 -5.14
C HIS A 95 5.44 -8.91 -5.75
N PRO A 96 4.41 -8.06 -5.83
CA PRO A 96 3.16 -8.48 -6.37
C PRO A 96 3.39 -8.54 -7.86
N ASP A 97 3.24 -9.73 -8.44
CA ASP A 97 3.19 -9.83 -9.89
C ASP A 97 2.11 -8.84 -10.41
N ARG A 98 2.22 -8.44 -11.67
CA ARG A 98 1.30 -7.47 -12.28
C ARG A 98 -0.17 -7.87 -12.05
N GLN A 99 -0.43 -9.17 -11.96
CA GLN A 99 -1.73 -9.75 -11.67
C GLN A 99 -2.22 -9.40 -10.26
N PHE A 100 -1.38 -9.52 -9.23
CA PHE A 100 -1.76 -9.10 -7.88
C PHE A 100 -2.01 -7.60 -7.79
N GLN A 101 -1.16 -6.77 -8.41
CA GLN A 101 -1.41 -5.32 -8.45
C GLN A 101 -2.75 -5.00 -9.12
N THR A 102 -3.12 -5.76 -10.15
CA THR A 102 -4.43 -5.67 -10.80
C THR A 102 -5.55 -6.07 -9.83
N ALA A 103 -5.41 -7.18 -9.11
CA ALA A 103 -6.39 -7.62 -8.11
C ALA A 103 -6.58 -6.60 -6.98
N VAL A 104 -5.50 -5.99 -6.49
CA VAL A 104 -5.57 -4.91 -5.49
C VAL A 104 -6.31 -3.69 -6.05
N LEU A 105 -6.05 -3.31 -7.31
CA LEU A 105 -6.80 -2.22 -7.96
C LEU A 105 -8.30 -2.55 -8.06
N GLU A 106 -8.65 -3.79 -8.41
CA GLU A 106 -10.04 -4.25 -8.48
C GLU A 106 -10.73 -4.26 -7.09
N LEU A 107 -10.00 -4.66 -6.04
CA LEU A 107 -10.46 -4.59 -4.64
C LEU A 107 -10.69 -3.14 -4.22
N LYS A 108 -9.74 -2.23 -4.50
CA LYS A 108 -9.89 -0.79 -4.26
C LYS A 108 -11.12 -0.22 -4.97
N ALA A 109 -11.39 -0.68 -6.20
CA ALA A 109 -12.54 -0.27 -6.99
C ALA A 109 -13.90 -0.70 -6.40
N GLN A 110 -13.93 -1.56 -5.38
CA GLN A 110 -15.16 -1.90 -4.65
C GLN A 110 -15.59 -0.83 -3.65
N GLY A 111 -14.67 0.05 -3.20
CA GLY A 111 -14.96 1.07 -2.19
C GLY A 111 -16.21 1.94 -2.46
N PRO A 112 -16.52 2.36 -3.70
CA PRO A 112 -17.76 3.08 -4.01
C PRO A 112 -19.05 2.26 -3.85
N TYR A 113 -18.98 0.93 -3.86
CA TYR A 113 -20.13 0.03 -3.85
C TYR A 113 -20.29 -0.75 -2.54
N ASP A 114 -19.22 -0.82 -1.75
CA ASP A 114 -19.14 -1.68 -0.57
C ASP A 114 -18.58 -0.93 0.64
N GLU A 115 -19.36 -0.88 1.72
CA GLU A 115 -19.00 -0.13 2.94
C GLU A 115 -17.85 -0.76 3.72
N ALA A 116 -17.69 -2.09 3.67
CA ALA A 116 -16.61 -2.76 4.37
C ALA A 116 -15.27 -2.39 3.71
N PHE A 117 -15.17 -2.55 2.38
CA PHE A 117 -13.99 -2.09 1.62
C PHE A 117 -13.74 -0.59 1.80
N ARG A 118 -14.79 0.24 1.74
CA ARG A 118 -14.64 1.70 1.93
C ARG A 118 -14.00 2.06 3.26
N ARG A 119 -14.41 1.40 4.36
CA ARG A 119 -13.87 1.68 5.69
C ARG A 119 -12.37 1.41 5.74
N HIS A 120 -11.95 0.22 5.32
CA HIS A 120 -10.54 -0.13 5.29
C HIS A 120 -9.71 0.81 4.39
N LEU A 121 -10.25 1.22 3.24
CA LEU A 121 -9.60 2.22 2.37
C LEU A 121 -9.45 3.59 3.03
N GLN A 122 -10.47 4.06 3.75
CA GLN A 122 -10.43 5.35 4.45
C GLN A 122 -9.43 5.35 5.61
N ASP A 123 -9.34 4.24 6.33
CA ASP A 123 -8.40 4.12 7.43
C ASP A 123 -6.96 4.01 6.91
N HIS A 124 -6.73 3.23 5.85
CA HIS A 124 -5.43 3.17 5.18
C HIS A 124 -4.98 4.51 4.58
N ASP A 125 -5.88 5.24 3.92
CA ASP A 125 -5.59 6.57 3.37
C ASP A 125 -5.16 7.55 4.48
N ARG A 126 -5.87 7.52 5.61
CA ARG A 126 -5.53 8.33 6.79
C ARG A 126 -4.17 7.95 7.35
N THR A 127 -3.91 6.66 7.57
CA THR A 127 -2.65 6.16 8.11
C THR A 127 -1.48 6.58 7.23
N LEU A 128 -1.58 6.35 5.91
CA LEU A 128 -0.52 6.73 4.99
C LEU A 128 -0.26 8.25 5.00
N ARG A 129 -1.32 9.06 4.97
CA ARG A 129 -1.18 10.52 5.05
C ARG A 129 -0.49 10.94 6.35
N THR A 130 -0.85 10.34 7.48
CA THR A 130 -0.24 10.63 8.79
C THR A 130 1.25 10.29 8.81
N HIS A 131 1.68 9.14 8.28
CA HIS A 131 3.11 8.83 8.17
C HIS A 131 3.88 9.88 7.37
N VAL A 132 3.34 10.29 6.21
CA VAL A 132 3.98 11.32 5.39
C VAL A 132 4.03 12.66 6.13
N GLU A 133 2.95 13.07 6.81
CA GLU A 133 2.91 14.29 7.62
C GLU A 133 3.98 14.26 8.74
N GLU A 134 4.14 13.13 9.42
CA GLU A 134 5.13 12.95 10.50
C GLU A 134 6.56 13.10 9.96
N HIS A 135 6.91 12.44 8.86
CA HIS A 135 8.24 12.57 8.25
C HIS A 135 8.53 13.99 7.75
N LEU A 136 7.53 14.68 7.19
CA LEU A 136 7.67 16.08 6.79
C LEU A 136 7.85 17.00 7.99
N ALA A 137 7.09 16.79 9.07
CA ALA A 137 7.20 17.56 10.31
C ALA A 137 8.59 17.40 10.95
N ASP A 138 9.11 16.17 11.02
CA ASP A 138 10.46 15.88 11.51
C ASP A 138 11.54 16.62 10.69
N GLY A 139 11.36 16.66 9.37
CA GLY A 139 12.29 17.36 8.47
C GLY A 139 12.25 18.88 8.64
N VAL A 140 11.08 19.45 8.93
CA VAL A 140 10.95 20.88 9.27
C VAL A 140 11.58 21.17 10.65
N GLU A 141 11.32 20.33 11.66
CA GLU A 141 11.86 20.53 13.02
C GLU A 141 13.39 20.40 13.06
N SER A 142 13.95 19.48 12.27
CA SER A 142 15.41 19.30 12.14
C SER A 142 16.09 20.37 11.27
N GLY A 143 15.31 21.20 10.57
CA GLY A 143 15.80 22.23 9.66
C GLY A 143 16.30 21.72 8.30
N GLU A 144 16.02 20.45 7.96
CA GLU A 144 16.32 19.87 6.65
C GLU A 144 15.34 20.39 5.58
N PHE A 145 14.05 20.45 5.92
CA PHE A 145 13.01 21.03 5.07
C PHE A 145 12.73 22.49 5.45
N ARG A 146 12.23 23.26 4.48
CA ARG A 146 11.90 24.68 4.67
C ARG A 146 10.86 24.88 5.76
N GLU A 147 11.09 25.87 6.63
CA GLU A 147 10.19 26.22 7.74
C GLU A 147 8.78 26.67 7.29
N ASP A 148 8.65 27.15 6.03
CA ASP A 148 7.39 27.60 5.44
C ASP A 148 6.64 26.48 4.68
N LEU A 149 7.09 25.24 4.79
CA LEU A 149 6.44 24.10 4.15
C LEU A 149 5.03 23.88 4.72
N ASP A 150 4.03 23.87 3.83
CA ASP A 150 2.68 23.41 4.16
C ASP A 150 2.68 21.88 4.20
N ILE A 151 2.83 21.32 5.40
CA ILE A 151 2.95 19.87 5.63
C ILE A 151 1.69 19.13 5.15
N GLU A 152 0.50 19.64 5.47
CA GLU A 152 -0.77 19.00 5.11
C GLU A 152 -0.94 18.95 3.59
N ALA A 153 -0.71 20.08 2.90
CA ALA A 153 -0.81 20.14 1.44
C ALA A 153 0.27 19.29 0.74
N SER A 154 1.48 19.25 1.30
CA SER A 154 2.59 18.45 0.74
C SER A 154 2.33 16.96 0.91
N ALA A 155 1.82 16.53 2.06
CA ALA A 155 1.44 15.15 2.30
C ALA A 155 0.30 14.71 1.37
N ASP A 156 -0.76 15.53 1.24
CA ASP A 156 -1.88 15.25 0.32
C ASP A 156 -1.41 15.11 -1.14
N PHE A 157 -0.48 15.99 -1.57
CA PHE A 157 0.11 15.89 -2.90
C PHE A 157 0.89 14.58 -3.10
N LEU A 158 1.76 14.21 -2.15
CA LEU A 158 2.57 12.99 -2.24
C LEU A 158 1.68 11.74 -2.29
N VAL A 159 0.68 11.64 -1.41
CA VAL A 159 -0.29 10.52 -1.38
C VAL A 159 -1.11 10.47 -2.67
N THR A 160 -1.54 11.61 -3.19
CA THR A 160 -2.27 11.70 -4.46
C THR A 160 -1.44 11.21 -5.64
N VAL A 161 -0.18 11.65 -5.74
CA VAL A 161 0.73 11.24 -6.80
C VAL A 161 1.03 9.75 -6.71
N PHE A 162 1.24 9.21 -5.50
CA PHE A 162 1.40 7.77 -5.26
C PHE A 162 0.19 6.96 -5.76
N ASN A 163 -1.02 7.31 -5.33
CA ASN A 163 -2.25 6.62 -5.74
C ASN A 163 -2.44 6.66 -7.27
N GLY A 164 -2.13 7.81 -7.86
CA GLY A 164 -2.10 7.98 -9.31
C GLY A 164 -1.04 7.11 -10.00
N ALA A 165 0.17 7.02 -9.44
CA ALA A 165 1.28 6.24 -9.97
C ALA A 165 0.93 4.76 -10.06
N GLN A 166 0.45 4.16 -8.95
CA GLN A 166 0.00 2.77 -8.93
C GLN A 166 -1.09 2.50 -9.97
N THR A 167 -2.13 3.35 -9.99
CA THR A 167 -3.24 3.21 -10.92
C THR A 167 -2.77 3.25 -12.37
N ARG A 168 -1.86 4.17 -12.72
CA ARG A 168 -1.35 4.32 -14.08
C ARG A 168 -0.40 3.20 -14.49
N SER A 169 0.42 2.71 -13.56
CA SER A 169 1.27 1.56 -13.79
C SER A 169 0.44 0.33 -14.17
N VAL A 170 -0.59 0.03 -13.40
CA VAL A 170 -1.48 -1.12 -13.66
C VAL A 170 -2.34 -0.91 -14.91
N ALA A 171 -3.05 0.23 -14.99
CA ALA A 171 -4.10 0.43 -15.99
C ALA A 171 -3.57 0.78 -17.39
N VAL A 172 -2.45 1.51 -17.49
CA VAL A 172 -1.90 1.96 -18.79
C VAL A 172 -0.46 1.55 -19.02
N GLY A 173 0.15 0.77 -18.10
CA GLY A 173 1.51 0.27 -18.25
C GLY A 173 2.59 1.34 -18.16
N ARG A 174 2.31 2.45 -17.44
CA ARG A 174 3.32 3.49 -17.24
C ARG A 174 4.39 2.99 -16.25
N PRO A 175 5.70 3.08 -16.56
CA PRO A 175 6.74 2.67 -15.62
C PRO A 175 6.61 3.40 -14.28
N ILE A 176 6.67 2.66 -13.18
CA ILE A 176 6.48 3.22 -11.83
C ILE A 176 7.70 4.07 -11.42
N GLU A 177 8.86 3.78 -12.00
CA GLU A 177 10.13 4.48 -11.84
C GLU A 177 10.04 5.95 -12.24
N GLU A 178 9.28 6.28 -13.30
CA GLU A 178 9.06 7.67 -13.70
C GLU A 178 8.29 8.47 -12.63
N SER A 179 7.36 7.81 -11.94
CA SER A 179 6.63 8.41 -10.83
C SER A 179 7.52 8.56 -9.60
N ARG A 180 8.40 7.60 -9.33
CA ARG A 180 9.42 7.71 -8.28
C ARG A 180 10.36 8.89 -8.52
N GLU A 181 10.87 9.07 -9.73
CA GLU A 181 11.72 10.22 -10.09
C GLU A 181 11.00 11.56 -9.87
N THR A 182 9.72 11.62 -10.23
CA THR A 182 8.89 12.82 -10.02
C THR A 182 8.69 13.13 -8.54
N LEU A 183 8.44 12.11 -7.72
CA LEU A 183 8.28 12.25 -6.27
C LEU A 183 9.59 12.67 -5.60
N ALA A 184 10.71 12.04 -5.97
CA ALA A 184 12.03 12.39 -5.44
C ALA A 184 12.40 13.84 -5.76
N ALA A 185 12.23 14.27 -7.02
CA ALA A 185 12.49 15.66 -7.41
C ALA A 185 11.58 16.67 -6.67
N HIS A 186 10.35 16.26 -6.33
CA HIS A 186 9.47 17.10 -5.52
C HIS A 186 9.94 17.19 -4.07
N ILE A 187 10.35 16.08 -3.46
CA ILE A 187 10.92 16.05 -2.11
C ILE A 187 12.19 16.90 -2.05
N ASP A 188 13.08 16.81 -3.05
CA ASP A 188 14.29 17.63 -3.13
C ASP A 188 13.97 19.13 -3.16
N SER A 189 12.84 19.52 -3.78
CA SER A 189 12.39 20.92 -3.81
C SER A 189 11.90 21.45 -2.45
N MET A 190 11.69 20.57 -1.46
CA MET A 190 11.28 20.93 -0.11
C MET A 190 12.46 21.26 0.81
N ILE A 191 13.67 20.85 0.44
CA ILE A 191 14.90 21.08 1.20
C ILE A 191 15.19 22.58 1.27
N VAL A 192 15.78 23.03 2.39
CA VAL A 192 16.33 24.39 2.49
C VAL A 192 17.35 24.59 1.37
N ALA A 193 17.13 25.56 0.49
CA ALA A 193 18.13 25.90 -0.50
C ALA A 193 19.43 26.23 0.25
N ASP A 194 20.53 25.54 -0.08
CA ASP A 194 21.87 25.88 0.42
C ASP A 194 21.98 27.40 0.36
N GLY A 195 22.02 28.03 1.54
CA GLY A 195 21.99 29.47 1.65
C GLY A 195 23.07 30.00 0.74
N GLY A 196 22.64 30.59 -0.38
CA GLY A 196 23.55 31.21 -1.32
C GLY A 196 24.38 32.19 -0.52
N CYS A 197 25.64 31.85 -0.27
CA CYS A 197 26.63 32.87 0.00
C CYS A 197 26.69 33.72 -1.27
N GLU A 198 25.94 34.82 -1.28
CA GLU A 198 26.36 36.17 -1.69
C GLU A 198 25.22 37.19 -1.54
#